data_AF-A0A432G5L1-F1
#
_entry.id   AF-A0A432G5L1-F1
#
_cell.length_a   1.000
_cell.length_b   1.000
_cell.length_c   1.000
_cell.angle_alpha   90.00
_cell.angle_beta   90.00
_cell.angle_gamma   90.00
#
_symmetry.space_group_name_H-M   'P 1'
#
loop_
_entity.id
_entity.type
_entity.pdbx_description
1 polymer ?
#
loop_
_entity_poly.entity_id
_entity_poly.type
_entity_poly.pdbx_seq_one_letter_code
_entity_poly.pdbx_strand_id
1 'polypeptide(L)'
;MKTCKRLIAVLLLGPVLAMGWVAAAYAHGEKAQEAFLRMQTVAFFDTKFASDKPEPGDFGVKQGEEWTVTGTMKILETWPKTIDEPEVGYIGVTTQGPISIMTGRVVNGKDTPHSIYLGRGDVFNYKMTLQGRMVGRWHVHPIIGVEGAGSVMGPGRWLTVTEAPGGFSFPVTLMNGETVDLENYGISLVWTLNLLGLVLGLWFMWHWTVPRATVTRLMINLKIGMHDTGDDFGLIQPKDYKVMDILAVLTIALLIGGYWYGAATYPGGIPQQVIRFEPPKAHEDPTFVKIKANEQAKYDVAEHTLVLPIEVTNTGNTAMSVTLFTTSTLTFMNNASEGRRVIVEPNVAIFPNETKSLTLSMRDSVWEEERMMPIGEALMSVTGTVIFENQEGQKNLVTIQMPLNPSSFTDYAGAAYF
;
A
#
# COMPACT_ATOMS: atom_id res chain seq x y z
N MET A 1 -41.10 -9.40 -30.98
CA MET A 1 -40.12 -10.49 -30.68
C MET A 1 -38.69 -10.24 -31.18
N LYS A 2 -38.44 -9.67 -32.37
CA LYS A 2 -37.06 -9.45 -32.87
C LYS A 2 -36.30 -8.32 -32.15
N THR A 3 -37.00 -7.31 -31.63
CA THR A 3 -36.40 -6.14 -30.93
C THR A 3 -35.96 -6.45 -29.49
N CYS A 4 -36.71 -7.27 -28.73
CA CYS A 4 -36.30 -7.72 -27.39
C CYS A 4 -35.01 -8.56 -27.41
N LYS A 5 -34.81 -9.39 -28.43
CA LYS A 5 -33.59 -10.21 -28.55
C LYS A 5 -32.33 -9.37 -28.82
N ARG A 6 -32.47 -8.22 -29.48
CA ARG A 6 -31.34 -7.30 -29.77
C ARG A 6 -30.96 -6.46 -28.56
N LEU A 7 -31.93 -6.01 -27.77
CA LEU A 7 -31.68 -5.28 -26.51
C LEU A 7 -31.00 -6.15 -25.45
N ILE A 8 -31.41 -7.42 -25.32
CA ILE A 8 -30.76 -8.38 -24.42
C ILE A 8 -29.33 -8.68 -24.85
N ALA A 9 -29.07 -8.79 -26.16
CA ALA A 9 -27.71 -8.99 -26.68
C ALA A 9 -26.80 -7.79 -26.41
N VAL A 10 -27.30 -6.55 -26.56
CA VAL A 10 -26.51 -5.33 -26.30
C VAL A 10 -26.25 -5.14 -24.80
N LEU A 11 -27.21 -5.46 -23.92
CA LEU A 11 -27.05 -5.42 -22.46
C LEU A 11 -26.07 -6.48 -21.93
N LEU A 12 -25.93 -7.62 -22.62
CA LEU A 12 -25.00 -8.69 -22.21
C LEU A 12 -23.61 -8.58 -22.86
N LEU A 13 -23.49 -8.03 -24.08
CA LEU A 13 -22.20 -7.90 -24.79
C LEU A 13 -21.42 -6.62 -24.42
N GLY A 14 -22.12 -5.54 -24.04
CA GLY A 14 -21.48 -4.28 -23.65
C GLY A 14 -20.50 -4.41 -22.48
N PRO A 15 -20.86 -5.09 -21.37
CA PRO A 15 -19.93 -5.32 -20.26
C PRO A 15 -18.76 -6.24 -20.63
N VAL A 16 -19.00 -7.25 -21.47
CA VAL A 16 -17.98 -8.23 -21.89
C VAL A 16 -16.92 -7.58 -22.79
N LEU A 17 -17.30 -6.62 -23.64
CA LEU A 17 -16.36 -5.88 -24.49
C LEU A 17 -15.62 -4.76 -23.74
N ALA A 18 -16.18 -4.24 -22.64
CA ALA A 18 -15.51 -3.26 -21.78
C ALA A 18 -14.46 -3.91 -20.86
N MET A 19 -14.51 -5.24 -20.64
CA MET A 19 -13.50 -6.02 -19.92
C MET A 19 -12.33 -6.41 -20.83
N GLY A 20 -11.88 -5.48 -21.67
CA GLY A 20 -10.68 -5.67 -22.49
C GLY A 20 -9.52 -6.11 -21.59
N TRP A 21 -8.86 -7.20 -21.99
CA TRP A 21 -7.66 -7.72 -21.34
C TRP A 21 -6.58 -6.64 -21.33
N VAL A 22 -6.51 -5.87 -20.25
CA VAL A 22 -5.35 -5.05 -19.94
C VAL A 22 -4.27 -6.04 -19.52
N ALA A 23 -3.21 -6.14 -20.31
CA ALA A 23 -2.04 -6.91 -19.89
C ALA A 23 -1.59 -6.40 -18.52
N ALA A 24 -1.44 -7.31 -17.56
CA ALA A 24 -0.99 -6.95 -16.22
C ALA A 24 0.37 -6.27 -16.31
N ALA A 25 0.39 -4.95 -16.12
CA ALA A 25 1.63 -4.23 -15.90
C ALA A 25 2.10 -4.56 -14.48
N TYR A 26 3.17 -5.36 -14.38
CA TYR A 26 3.86 -5.64 -13.12
C TYR A 26 4.76 -4.45 -12.73
N ALA A 27 4.19 -3.25 -12.70
CA ALA A 27 4.91 -2.03 -12.33
C ALA A 27 4.45 -1.61 -10.93
N HIS A 28 5.38 -1.56 -9.99
CA HIS A 28 5.13 -1.26 -8.58
C HIS A 28 5.20 0.24 -8.27
N GLY A 29 5.58 1.05 -9.25
CA GLY A 29 5.50 2.52 -9.23
C GLY A 29 6.56 3.21 -8.35
N GLU A 30 7.30 2.47 -7.53
CA GLU A 30 8.36 2.96 -6.66
C GLU A 30 9.48 3.66 -7.45
N LYS A 31 9.79 3.18 -8.66
CA LYS A 31 10.78 3.81 -9.56
C LYS A 31 10.32 5.15 -10.15
N ALA A 32 9.03 5.45 -10.07
CA ALA A 32 8.46 6.71 -10.55
C ALA A 32 8.41 7.78 -9.44
N GLN A 33 8.67 7.41 -8.18
CA GLN A 33 8.76 8.35 -7.07
C GLN A 33 10.12 9.05 -7.07
N GLU A 34 10.15 10.31 -6.66
CA GLU A 34 11.40 11.06 -6.47
C GLU A 34 12.31 10.32 -5.47
N ALA A 35 13.57 10.13 -5.85
CA ALA A 35 14.55 9.41 -5.08
C ALA A 35 14.76 10.03 -3.70
N PHE A 36 14.85 11.37 -3.61
CA PHE A 36 15.09 12.01 -2.32
C PHE A 36 13.96 11.74 -1.31
N LEU A 37 12.70 11.70 -1.75
CA LEU A 37 11.56 11.38 -0.88
C LEU A 37 11.64 9.93 -0.37
N ARG A 38 11.98 8.99 -1.24
CA ARG A 38 12.17 7.58 -0.86
C ARG A 38 13.30 7.39 0.14
N MET A 39 14.38 8.18 0.00
CA MET A 39 15.55 8.10 0.87
C MET A 39 15.37 8.79 2.24
N GLN A 40 14.48 9.78 2.35
CA GLN A 40 14.36 10.65 3.52
C GLN A 40 13.18 10.34 4.44
N THR A 41 12.28 9.45 4.03
CA THR A 41 11.04 9.16 4.76
C THR A 41 11.20 7.98 5.70
N VAL A 42 11.32 6.77 5.16
CA VAL A 42 11.38 5.53 5.95
C VAL A 42 12.51 4.65 5.44
N ALA A 43 13.33 4.15 6.36
CA ALA A 43 14.30 3.11 6.07
C ALA A 43 13.77 1.75 6.54
N PHE A 44 13.92 0.72 5.70
CA PHE A 44 13.54 -0.66 6.01
C PHE A 44 14.78 -1.52 6.21
N PHE A 45 14.76 -2.39 7.21
CA PHE A 45 15.88 -3.23 7.62
C PHE A 45 15.39 -4.65 7.89
N ASP A 46 16.29 -5.62 7.74
CA ASP A 46 16.07 -7.03 8.11
C ASP A 46 14.73 -7.60 7.61
N THR A 47 14.26 -7.10 6.46
CA THR A 47 13.00 -7.51 5.87
C THR A 47 13.14 -8.94 5.37
N LYS A 48 12.28 -9.82 5.88
CA LYS A 48 12.26 -11.25 5.57
C LYS A 48 10.86 -11.67 5.21
N PHE A 49 10.77 -12.47 4.15
CA PHE A 49 9.54 -13.12 3.72
C PHE A 49 9.67 -14.60 4.07
N ALA A 50 8.83 -15.08 4.98
CA ALA A 50 8.91 -16.44 5.48
C ALA A 50 7.68 -17.25 5.09
N SER A 51 7.94 -18.39 4.47
CA SER A 51 7.05 -19.54 4.30
C SER A 51 7.87 -20.81 4.58
N ASP A 52 8.30 -21.01 5.83
CA ASP A 52 9.10 -22.17 6.33
C ASP A 52 10.36 -22.59 5.53
N LYS A 53 10.77 -21.81 4.52
CA LYS A 53 11.87 -22.12 3.60
C LYS A 53 12.99 -21.08 3.77
N PRO A 54 14.26 -21.51 3.89
CA PRO A 54 15.40 -20.60 4.00
C PRO A 54 15.64 -19.83 2.68
N GLU A 55 16.04 -18.56 2.79
CA GLU A 55 16.40 -17.64 1.69
C GLU A 55 17.78 -17.97 1.09
N PRO A 56 18.05 -17.75 -0.23
CA PRO A 56 17.47 -16.72 -1.12
C PRO A 56 16.67 -17.25 -2.35
N GLY A 57 15.78 -16.41 -2.91
CA GLY A 57 15.04 -16.66 -4.17
C GLY A 57 13.58 -16.20 -4.15
N ASP A 58 12.75 -16.50 -5.15
CA ASP A 58 11.29 -16.32 -5.05
C ASP A 58 10.71 -17.29 -4.01
N PHE A 59 9.55 -16.98 -3.41
CA PHE A 59 8.83 -17.90 -2.52
C PHE A 59 7.45 -18.23 -3.07
N GLY A 60 6.82 -19.28 -2.54
CA GLY A 60 5.52 -19.71 -3.03
C GLY A 60 4.71 -20.48 -2.01
N VAL A 61 3.40 -20.27 -2.08
CA VAL A 61 2.38 -20.78 -1.17
C VAL A 61 1.19 -21.33 -1.95
N LYS A 62 0.36 -22.15 -1.32
CA LYS A 62 -0.96 -22.52 -1.85
C LYS A 62 -2.03 -21.52 -1.43
N GLN A 63 -3.18 -21.54 -2.09
CA GLN A 63 -4.36 -20.84 -1.58
C GLN A 63 -4.69 -21.29 -0.15
N GLY A 64 -4.95 -20.35 0.75
CA GLY A 64 -5.23 -20.57 2.17
C GLY A 64 -3.99 -20.81 3.05
N GLU A 65 -2.81 -21.04 2.45
CA GLU A 65 -1.57 -21.22 3.21
C GLU A 65 -1.05 -19.87 3.73
N GLU A 66 -0.64 -19.86 5.00
CA GLU A 66 -0.10 -18.68 5.66
C GLU A 66 1.37 -18.43 5.31
N TRP A 67 1.71 -17.16 5.19
CA TRP A 67 3.08 -16.68 5.09
C TRP A 67 3.21 -15.37 5.86
N THR A 68 4.44 -14.97 6.15
CA THR A 68 4.70 -13.77 6.94
C THR A 68 5.73 -12.86 6.30
N VAL A 69 5.59 -11.55 6.56
CA VAL A 69 6.62 -10.54 6.34
C VAL A 69 7.02 -9.99 7.69
N THR A 70 8.30 -10.05 7.99
CA THR A 70 8.89 -9.47 9.21
C THR A 70 9.99 -8.51 8.84
N GLY A 71 10.25 -7.54 9.70
CA GLY A 71 11.37 -6.63 9.53
C GLY A 71 11.35 -5.51 10.55
N THR A 72 12.25 -4.57 10.35
CA THR A 72 12.35 -3.34 11.14
C THR A 72 12.22 -2.16 10.19
N MET A 73 11.58 -1.09 10.63
CA MET A 73 11.55 0.18 9.90
C MET A 73 11.86 1.33 10.84
N LYS A 74 12.50 2.37 10.32
CA LYS A 74 12.78 3.62 11.03
C LYS A 74 12.15 4.79 10.28
N ILE A 75 11.35 5.59 10.99
CA ILE A 75 10.88 6.87 10.48
C ILE A 75 12.06 7.84 10.59
N LEU A 76 12.55 8.35 9.47
CA LEU A 76 13.80 9.10 9.47
C LEU A 76 13.61 10.53 10.01
N GLU A 77 14.61 10.99 10.75
CA GLU A 77 14.67 12.34 11.33
C GLU A 77 14.76 13.42 10.26
N THR A 78 15.25 13.04 9.09
CA THR A 78 15.42 13.84 7.88
C THR A 78 14.13 14.04 7.08
N TRP A 79 12.97 13.70 7.66
CA TRP A 79 11.66 13.76 6.99
C TRP A 79 11.50 15.05 6.18
N PRO A 80 11.17 14.96 4.87
CA PRO A 80 11.12 16.13 4.00
C PRO A 80 10.07 17.14 4.45
N LYS A 81 10.42 18.43 4.40
CA LYS A 81 9.49 19.52 4.75
C LYS A 81 8.40 19.79 3.71
N THR A 82 8.50 19.15 2.54
CA THR A 82 7.56 19.29 1.43
C THR A 82 6.32 18.40 1.57
N ILE A 83 6.32 17.51 2.56
CA ILE A 83 5.21 16.62 2.89
C ILE A 83 4.85 16.79 4.37
N ASP A 84 3.61 16.46 4.73
CA ASP A 84 3.12 16.59 6.10
C ASP A 84 3.93 15.72 7.08
N GLU A 85 3.96 16.13 8.34
CA GLU A 85 4.65 15.41 9.40
C GLU A 85 4.10 13.97 9.57
N PRO A 86 4.95 12.97 9.84
CA PRO A 86 4.51 11.60 10.00
C PRO A 86 3.90 11.43 11.39
N GLU A 87 2.62 11.77 11.54
CA GLU A 87 1.90 11.59 12.81
C GLU A 87 1.13 10.27 12.85
N VAL A 88 0.62 9.82 11.71
CA VAL A 88 -0.25 8.64 11.60
C VAL A 88 0.18 7.75 10.45
N GLY A 89 0.39 6.47 10.75
CA GLY A 89 0.83 5.46 9.81
C GLY A 89 -0.08 4.25 9.77
N TYR A 90 -0.13 3.55 8.64
CA TYR A 90 -0.77 2.25 8.50
C TYR A 90 0.18 1.29 7.80
N ILE A 91 0.51 0.19 8.47
CA ILE A 91 1.42 -0.82 7.93
C ILE A 91 0.62 -1.85 7.13
N GLY A 92 1.12 -2.24 5.97
CA GLY A 92 0.48 -3.22 5.12
C GLY A 92 1.44 -3.89 4.15
N VAL A 93 0.86 -4.66 3.24
CA VAL A 93 1.56 -5.20 2.07
C VAL A 93 0.88 -4.62 0.83
N THR A 94 1.67 -4.19 -0.15
CA THR A 94 1.17 -3.73 -1.45
C THR A 94 1.56 -4.69 -2.57
N THR A 95 0.63 -4.87 -3.51
CA THR A 95 0.73 -5.70 -4.71
C THR A 95 -0.53 -5.50 -5.57
N GLN A 96 -0.65 -6.20 -6.71
CA GLN A 96 -1.77 -6.09 -7.63
C GLN A 96 -3.08 -6.71 -7.09
N GLY A 97 -3.75 -6.02 -6.17
CA GLY A 97 -5.03 -6.44 -5.58
C GLY A 97 -4.89 -7.40 -4.40
N PRO A 98 -6.00 -8.00 -3.92
CA PRO A 98 -6.01 -8.90 -2.75
C PRO A 98 -5.51 -10.31 -3.12
N ILE A 99 -4.26 -10.40 -3.59
CA ILE A 99 -3.61 -11.68 -3.96
C ILE A 99 -3.28 -12.52 -2.72
N SER A 100 -3.18 -11.88 -1.57
CA SER A 100 -3.18 -12.50 -0.25
C SER A 100 -4.07 -11.69 0.69
N ILE A 101 -4.68 -12.37 1.65
CA ILE A 101 -5.51 -11.76 2.69
C ILE A 101 -4.67 -11.55 3.94
N MET A 102 -4.65 -10.34 4.46
CA MET A 102 -3.95 -10.04 5.70
C MET A 102 -4.74 -10.54 6.91
N THR A 103 -4.19 -11.50 7.64
CA THR A 103 -4.83 -12.13 8.81
C THR A 103 -4.30 -11.61 10.13
N GLY A 104 -3.09 -11.03 10.15
CA GLY A 104 -2.50 -10.47 11.36
C GLY A 104 -1.51 -9.35 11.08
N ARG A 105 -1.43 -8.39 12.01
CA ARG A 105 -0.47 -7.29 12.01
C ARG A 105 -0.02 -7.02 13.43
N VAL A 106 1.29 -7.04 13.65
CA VAL A 106 1.92 -6.82 14.94
C VAL A 106 3.02 -5.78 14.76
N VAL A 107 3.04 -4.78 15.64
CA VAL A 107 4.13 -3.81 15.76
C VAL A 107 4.63 -3.82 17.18
N ASN A 108 5.93 -4.00 17.35
CA ASN A 108 6.59 -4.01 18.67
C ASN A 108 5.88 -4.94 19.68
N GLY A 109 5.44 -6.10 19.20
CA GLY A 109 4.75 -7.12 20.00
C GLY A 109 3.26 -6.87 20.27
N LYS A 110 2.67 -5.79 19.74
CA LYS A 110 1.24 -5.46 19.92
C LYS A 110 0.46 -5.55 18.62
N ASP A 111 -0.73 -6.14 18.68
CA ASP A 111 -1.63 -6.24 17.53
C ASP A 111 -2.10 -4.85 17.06
N THR A 112 -1.92 -4.59 15.77
CA THR A 112 -2.16 -3.30 15.10
C THR A 112 -3.10 -3.46 13.90
N PRO A 113 -4.40 -3.77 14.12
CA PRO A 113 -5.36 -3.89 13.02
C PRO A 113 -5.69 -2.54 12.36
N HIS A 114 -5.33 -1.42 12.98
CA HIS A 114 -5.63 -0.07 12.50
C HIS A 114 -4.35 0.77 12.42
N SER A 115 -4.50 2.05 12.07
CA SER A 115 -3.40 3.01 12.04
C SER A 115 -2.77 3.21 13.42
N ILE A 116 -1.48 3.52 13.42
CA ILE A 116 -0.64 3.77 14.59
C ILE A 116 -0.15 5.22 14.59
N TYR A 117 0.18 5.74 15.77
CA TYR A 117 0.92 6.99 15.85
C TYR A 117 2.39 6.77 15.51
N LEU A 118 2.97 7.75 14.83
CA LEU A 118 4.36 7.79 14.42
C LEU A 118 5.02 9.07 14.94
N GLY A 119 6.33 9.00 15.15
CA GLY A 119 7.22 10.12 15.36
C GLY A 119 8.49 9.98 14.54
N ARG A 120 9.14 11.10 14.25
CA ARG A 120 10.46 11.10 13.63
C ARG A 120 11.49 10.44 14.56
N GLY A 121 12.30 9.57 13.99
CA GLY A 121 13.29 8.77 14.73
C GLY A 121 12.73 7.47 15.31
N ASP A 122 11.41 7.25 15.27
CA ASP A 122 10.82 6.02 15.80
C ASP A 122 11.29 4.79 15.01
N VAL A 123 11.54 3.72 15.75
CA VAL A 123 11.91 2.41 15.22
C VAL A 123 10.83 1.40 15.56
N PHE A 124 10.38 0.67 14.55
CA PHE A 124 9.29 -0.30 14.65
C PHE A 124 9.72 -1.65 14.09
N ASN A 125 9.61 -2.70 14.91
CA ASN A 125 9.63 -4.09 14.48
C ASN A 125 8.23 -4.48 14.04
N TYR A 126 8.06 -4.87 12.80
CA TYR A 126 6.77 -5.27 12.24
C TYR A 126 6.74 -6.76 11.90
N LYS A 127 5.57 -7.36 12.08
CA LYS A 127 5.21 -8.67 11.56
C LYS A 127 3.82 -8.60 10.95
N MET A 128 3.70 -9.04 9.72
CA MET A 128 2.43 -9.18 9.01
C MET A 128 2.24 -10.64 8.64
N THR A 129 1.06 -11.18 8.93
CA THR A 129 0.67 -12.54 8.54
C THR A 129 -0.39 -12.44 7.45
N LEU A 130 -0.21 -13.19 6.38
CA LEU A 130 -1.08 -13.19 5.21
C LEU A 130 -1.38 -14.62 4.76
N GLN A 131 -2.52 -14.83 4.10
CA GLN A 131 -2.92 -16.08 3.47
C GLN A 131 -2.98 -15.93 1.95
N GLY A 132 -2.35 -16.84 1.20
CA GLY A 132 -2.41 -16.84 -0.27
C GLY A 132 -3.85 -16.94 -0.78
N ARG A 133 -4.25 -16.11 -1.75
CA ARG A 133 -5.63 -16.05 -2.28
C ARG A 133 -5.73 -16.19 -3.79
N MET A 134 -5.04 -15.36 -4.56
CA MET A 134 -5.15 -15.37 -6.03
C MET A 134 -3.99 -16.10 -6.67
N VAL A 135 -4.28 -17.16 -7.44
CA VAL A 135 -3.27 -17.92 -8.20
C VAL A 135 -2.53 -17.00 -9.16
N GLY A 136 -1.20 -17.09 -9.17
CA GLY A 136 -0.34 -16.25 -10.00
C GLY A 136 1.03 -16.01 -9.39
N ARG A 137 1.87 -15.27 -10.11
CA ARG A 137 3.19 -14.80 -9.64
C ARG A 137 3.13 -13.29 -9.45
N TRP A 138 3.28 -12.85 -8.22
CA TRP A 138 3.03 -11.48 -7.77
C TRP A 138 4.27 -10.95 -7.08
N HIS A 139 4.60 -9.68 -7.29
CA HIS A 139 5.67 -9.04 -6.53
C HIS A 139 5.01 -8.32 -5.35
N VAL A 140 5.50 -8.56 -4.13
CA VAL A 140 4.88 -8.08 -2.88
C VAL A 140 5.89 -7.25 -2.10
N HIS A 141 5.45 -6.12 -1.54
CA HIS A 141 6.29 -5.24 -0.72
C HIS A 141 5.61 -4.96 0.61
N PRO A 142 6.34 -4.91 1.74
CA PRO A 142 5.85 -4.23 2.92
C PRO A 142 5.72 -2.73 2.60
N ILE A 143 4.71 -2.09 3.17
CA ILE A 143 4.50 -0.66 3.06
C ILE A 143 4.17 -0.06 4.42
N ILE A 144 4.42 1.23 4.53
CA ILE A 144 3.76 2.09 5.49
C ILE A 144 3.08 3.24 4.75
N GLY A 145 1.77 3.32 4.86
CA GLY A 145 0.98 4.46 4.40
C GLY A 145 0.98 5.53 5.48
N VAL A 146 1.55 6.69 5.19
CA VAL A 146 1.61 7.84 6.11
C VAL A 146 0.57 8.87 5.69
N GLU A 147 -0.24 9.31 6.65
CA GLU A 147 -1.25 10.36 6.44
C GLU A 147 -0.58 11.64 5.90
N GLY A 148 -1.11 12.22 4.82
CA GLY A 148 -0.55 13.41 4.17
C GLY A 148 0.68 13.17 3.27
N ALA A 149 1.34 12.02 3.34
CA ALA A 149 2.51 11.69 2.51
C ALA A 149 2.29 10.56 1.49
N GLY A 150 1.33 9.66 1.75
CA GLY A 150 1.06 8.49 0.91
C GLY A 150 1.87 7.26 1.32
N SER A 151 2.03 6.30 0.41
CA SER A 151 2.65 5.01 0.71
C SER A 151 4.15 5.01 0.46
N VAL A 152 4.92 4.70 1.49
CA VAL A 152 6.35 4.41 1.40
C VAL A 152 6.54 2.89 1.29
N MET A 153 7.23 2.46 0.25
CA MET A 153 7.40 1.05 -0.08
C MET A 153 8.76 0.54 0.40
N GLY A 154 8.75 -0.61 1.08
CA GLY A 154 9.96 -1.35 1.44
C GLY A 154 10.41 -2.34 0.36
N PRO A 155 11.40 -3.19 0.67
CA PRO A 155 11.95 -4.16 -0.28
C PRO A 155 10.90 -5.15 -0.80
N GLY A 156 10.89 -5.38 -2.11
CA GLY A 156 9.96 -6.30 -2.77
C GLY A 156 10.50 -7.71 -2.91
N ARG A 157 9.60 -8.70 -2.97
CA ARG A 157 9.93 -10.10 -3.31
C ARG A 157 8.81 -10.73 -4.14
N TRP A 158 9.17 -11.64 -5.04
CA TRP A 158 8.19 -12.40 -5.81
C TRP A 158 7.60 -13.55 -4.98
N LEU A 159 6.28 -13.63 -4.99
CA LEU A 159 5.43 -14.65 -4.41
C LEU A 159 4.67 -15.39 -5.53
N THR A 160 4.76 -16.71 -5.54
CA THR A 160 3.91 -17.56 -6.40
C THR A 160 2.81 -18.21 -5.57
N VAL A 161 1.56 -17.88 -5.85
CA VAL A 161 0.39 -18.53 -5.26
C VAL A 161 -0.10 -19.62 -6.21
N THR A 162 -0.23 -20.83 -5.69
CA THR A 162 -0.71 -22.01 -6.44
C THR A 162 -2.11 -22.42 -5.96
N GLU A 163 -2.87 -23.07 -6.84
CA GLU A 163 -4.24 -23.49 -6.55
C GLU A 163 -4.29 -24.53 -5.41
N ALA A 164 -5.27 -24.39 -4.52
CA ALA A 164 -5.59 -25.42 -3.52
C ALA A 164 -6.80 -26.26 -3.98
N PRO A 165 -6.89 -27.55 -3.64
CA PRO A 165 -8.08 -28.35 -3.93
C PRO A 165 -9.33 -27.72 -3.30
N GLY A 166 -10.30 -27.32 -4.14
CA GLY A 166 -11.53 -26.64 -3.69
C GLY A 166 -11.49 -25.11 -3.75
N GLY A 167 -10.36 -24.52 -4.18
CA GLY A 167 -10.19 -23.07 -4.28
C GLY A 167 -9.88 -22.40 -2.94
N PHE A 168 -9.94 -21.07 -2.93
CA PHE A 168 -9.72 -20.29 -1.71
C PHE A 168 -10.99 -20.22 -0.86
N SER A 169 -10.83 -20.32 0.46
CA SER A 169 -11.86 -20.03 1.46
C SER A 169 -11.23 -19.26 2.62
N PHE A 170 -12.01 -18.41 3.28
CA PHE A 170 -11.56 -17.64 4.44
C PHE A 170 -12.54 -17.78 5.62
N PRO A 171 -12.53 -18.94 6.31
CA PRO A 171 -13.42 -19.19 7.42
C PRO A 171 -13.04 -18.34 8.64
N VAL A 172 -14.01 -17.58 9.15
CA VAL A 172 -13.88 -16.79 10.38
C VAL A 172 -14.98 -17.18 11.36
N THR A 173 -14.60 -17.36 12.62
CA THR A 173 -15.53 -17.64 13.71
C THR A 173 -16.00 -16.33 14.32
N LEU A 174 -17.31 -16.10 14.27
CA LEU A 174 -17.98 -14.93 14.82
C LEU A 174 -18.08 -15.01 16.34
N MET A 175 -18.40 -13.89 17.00
CA MET A 175 -18.57 -13.84 18.47
C MET A 175 -19.68 -14.75 19.01
N ASN A 176 -20.66 -15.09 18.18
CA ASN A 176 -21.74 -16.03 18.51
C ASN A 176 -21.34 -17.51 18.34
N GLY A 177 -20.09 -17.79 17.91
CA GLY A 177 -19.57 -19.14 17.68
C GLY A 177 -19.84 -19.71 16.29
N GLU A 178 -20.57 -19.01 15.42
CA GLU A 178 -20.81 -19.43 14.03
C GLU A 178 -19.55 -19.22 13.18
N THR A 179 -19.18 -20.22 12.37
CA THR A 179 -18.13 -20.08 11.36
C THR A 179 -18.73 -19.70 10.02
N VAL A 180 -18.27 -18.59 9.46
CA VAL A 180 -18.69 -18.09 8.14
C VAL A 180 -17.49 -17.95 7.22
N ASP A 181 -17.65 -18.28 5.94
CA ASP A 181 -16.62 -18.05 4.93
C ASP A 181 -16.70 -16.62 4.39
N LEU A 182 -15.79 -15.76 4.84
CA LEU A 182 -15.77 -14.35 4.46
C LEU A 182 -15.50 -14.10 2.98
N GLU A 183 -14.98 -15.07 2.22
CA GLU A 183 -14.85 -14.93 0.76
C GLU A 183 -16.23 -14.77 0.10
N ASN A 184 -17.28 -15.37 0.68
CA ASN A 184 -18.61 -15.43 0.07
C ASN A 184 -19.75 -14.90 0.98
N TYR A 185 -19.48 -14.67 2.26
CA TYR A 185 -20.49 -14.31 3.25
C TYR A 185 -21.22 -13.01 2.91
N GLY A 186 -22.55 -13.04 2.95
CA GLY A 186 -23.40 -11.86 2.71
C GLY A 186 -23.55 -11.43 1.24
N ILE A 187 -22.71 -11.93 0.32
CA ILE A 187 -22.73 -11.54 -1.11
C ILE A 187 -24.12 -11.76 -1.74
N SER A 188 -24.73 -12.91 -1.50
CA SER A 188 -26.05 -13.24 -2.05
C SER A 188 -27.14 -12.26 -1.59
N LEU A 189 -27.14 -11.87 -0.31
CA LEU A 189 -28.10 -10.92 0.25
C LEU A 189 -27.91 -9.53 -0.39
N VAL A 190 -26.67 -9.06 -0.48
CA VAL A 190 -26.33 -7.78 -1.11
C VAL A 190 -26.81 -7.75 -2.56
N TRP A 191 -26.50 -8.78 -3.35
CA TRP A 191 -26.95 -8.87 -4.74
C TRP A 191 -28.46 -8.90 -4.87
N THR A 192 -29.14 -9.68 -4.03
CA THR A 192 -30.60 -9.82 -4.09
C THR A 192 -31.29 -8.48 -3.82
N LEU A 193 -30.92 -7.78 -2.75
CA LEU A 193 -31.53 -6.50 -2.40
C LEU A 193 -31.23 -5.41 -3.43
N ASN A 194 -29.98 -5.35 -3.94
CA ASN A 194 -29.61 -4.41 -5.00
C ASN A 194 -30.36 -4.68 -6.30
N LEU A 195 -30.51 -5.96 -6.69
CA LEU A 195 -31.23 -6.33 -7.90
C LEU A 195 -32.74 -6.01 -7.80
N LEU A 196 -33.36 -6.27 -6.64
CA LEU A 196 -34.76 -5.89 -6.40
C LEU A 196 -34.95 -4.37 -6.50
N GLY A 197 -34.05 -3.59 -5.87
CA GLY A 197 -34.06 -2.13 -5.98
C GLY A 197 -33.86 -1.66 -7.43
N LEU A 198 -32.91 -2.26 -8.15
CA LEU A 198 -32.67 -1.97 -9.57
C LEU A 198 -33.90 -2.24 -10.43
N VAL A 199 -34.59 -3.36 -10.22
CA VAL A 199 -35.82 -3.70 -10.97
C VAL A 199 -36.92 -2.67 -10.72
N LEU A 200 -37.12 -2.23 -9.48
CA LEU A 200 -38.09 -1.18 -9.17
C LEU A 200 -37.71 0.15 -9.83
N GLY A 201 -36.42 0.52 -9.80
CA GLY A 201 -35.91 1.72 -10.48
C GLY A 201 -36.08 1.64 -12.00
N LEU A 202 -35.79 0.49 -12.61
CA LEU A 202 -35.99 0.26 -14.04
C LEU A 202 -37.48 0.27 -14.40
N TRP A 203 -38.36 -0.25 -13.54
CA TRP A 203 -39.80 -0.19 -13.77
C TRP A 203 -40.30 1.26 -13.73
N PHE A 204 -39.85 2.06 -12.76
CA PHE A 204 -40.12 3.50 -12.72
C PHE A 204 -39.65 4.18 -14.02
N MET A 205 -38.39 3.98 -14.41
CA MET A 205 -37.84 4.55 -15.63
C MET A 205 -38.62 4.12 -16.87
N TRP A 206 -38.92 2.83 -17.01
CA TRP A 206 -39.68 2.27 -18.12
C TRP A 206 -41.07 2.92 -18.21
N HIS A 207 -41.78 3.04 -17.09
CA HIS A 207 -43.12 3.63 -17.06
C HIS A 207 -43.14 5.06 -17.61
N TRP A 208 -42.13 5.87 -17.27
CA TRP A 208 -42.07 7.28 -17.67
C TRP A 208 -41.47 7.54 -19.04
N THR A 209 -40.59 6.66 -19.54
CA THR A 209 -39.78 6.96 -20.74
C THR A 209 -40.18 6.18 -21.99
N VAL A 210 -40.66 4.93 -21.85
CA VAL A 210 -40.89 4.07 -23.02
C VAL A 210 -42.26 4.28 -23.67
N PRO A 211 -43.37 4.29 -22.92
CA PRO A 211 -44.68 4.61 -23.49
C PRO A 211 -44.83 6.08 -23.89
N ARG A 212 -43.88 6.95 -23.51
CA ARG A 212 -44.04 8.41 -23.49
C ARG A 212 -42.78 9.08 -24.04
N ALA A 213 -42.82 9.44 -25.32
CA ALA A 213 -41.69 10.11 -25.98
C ALA A 213 -41.32 11.42 -25.26
N THR A 214 -40.08 11.50 -24.78
CA THR A 214 -39.54 12.61 -23.98
C THR A 214 -39.59 13.95 -24.73
N VAL A 215 -39.35 13.93 -26.04
CA VAL A 215 -39.32 15.13 -26.90
C VAL A 215 -40.71 15.77 -27.04
N THR A 216 -41.75 14.96 -27.26
CA THR A 216 -43.13 15.45 -27.40
C THR A 216 -43.64 16.04 -26.09
N ARG A 217 -43.29 15.44 -24.95
CA ARG A 217 -43.68 15.95 -23.63
C ARG A 217 -42.92 17.20 -23.22
N LEU A 218 -41.65 17.33 -23.60
CA LEU A 218 -40.87 18.54 -23.33
C LEU A 218 -41.53 19.78 -23.95
N MET A 219 -42.01 19.66 -25.20
CA MET A 219 -42.71 20.76 -25.88
C MET A 219 -44.03 21.16 -25.22
N ILE A 220 -44.73 20.21 -24.58
CA ILE A 220 -45.98 20.47 -23.86
C ILE A 220 -45.68 21.06 -22.47
N ASN A 221 -44.69 20.50 -21.75
CA ASN A 221 -44.26 20.99 -20.44
C ASN A 221 -43.80 22.46 -20.49
N LEU A 222 -43.16 22.91 -21.57
CA LEU A 222 -42.75 24.30 -21.76
C LEU A 222 -43.92 25.28 -21.97
N LYS A 223 -45.14 24.77 -22.17
CA LYS A 223 -46.34 25.57 -22.48
C LYS A 223 -47.40 25.55 -21.38
N ILE A 224 -47.27 24.68 -20.38
CA ILE A 224 -48.17 24.59 -19.24
C ILE A 224 -47.60 25.37 -18.04
N GLY A 225 -48.48 25.80 -17.13
CA GLY A 225 -48.08 26.51 -15.92
C GLY A 225 -47.32 25.61 -14.94
N MET A 226 -46.46 26.19 -14.10
CA MET A 226 -45.57 25.45 -13.18
C MET A 226 -46.30 24.57 -12.14
N HIS A 227 -47.61 24.75 -11.96
CA HIS A 227 -48.46 23.97 -11.04
C HIS A 227 -49.51 23.11 -11.76
N ASP A 228 -49.47 23.05 -13.09
CA ASP A 228 -50.37 22.23 -13.89
C ASP A 228 -49.78 20.83 -14.05
N THR A 229 -50.56 19.79 -13.72
CA THR A 229 -50.15 18.39 -13.89
C THR A 229 -50.22 17.91 -15.34
N GLY A 230 -50.83 18.71 -16.23
CA GLY A 230 -50.95 18.46 -17.66
C GLY A 230 -51.74 17.19 -17.99
N ASP A 231 -52.68 16.81 -17.12
CA ASP A 231 -53.53 15.64 -17.26
C ASP A 231 -54.42 15.73 -18.50
N ASP A 232 -54.93 16.92 -18.80
CA ASP A 232 -55.64 17.27 -20.04
C ASP A 232 -54.81 17.00 -21.31
N PHE A 233 -53.48 17.15 -21.20
CA PHE A 233 -52.53 16.90 -22.28
C PHE A 233 -51.93 15.48 -22.23
N GLY A 234 -52.43 14.63 -21.32
CA GLY A 234 -51.95 13.27 -21.12
C GLY A 234 -50.52 13.18 -20.57
N LEU A 235 -50.02 14.22 -19.87
CA LEU A 235 -48.71 14.23 -19.23
C LEU A 235 -48.69 13.41 -17.93
N ILE A 236 -49.66 13.59 -17.05
CA ILE A 236 -49.84 12.72 -15.88
C ILE A 236 -51.30 12.26 -15.86
N GLN A 237 -51.54 10.97 -16.02
CA GLN A 237 -52.87 10.37 -16.09
C GLN A 237 -53.25 9.71 -14.76
N PRO A 238 -54.55 9.52 -14.45
CA PRO A 238 -55.01 8.80 -13.25
C PRO A 238 -54.36 7.42 -13.02
N LYS A 239 -54.02 6.71 -14.10
CA LYS A 239 -53.31 5.43 -14.02
C LYS A 239 -51.87 5.56 -13.49
N ASP A 240 -51.23 6.71 -13.71
CA ASP A 240 -49.84 6.94 -13.30
C ASP A 240 -49.78 7.07 -11.78
N TYR A 241 -50.74 7.78 -11.17
CA TYR A 241 -50.89 7.82 -9.72
C TYR A 241 -51.00 6.41 -9.13
N LYS A 242 -51.86 5.54 -9.71
CA LYS A 242 -51.98 4.14 -9.25
C LYS A 242 -50.67 3.36 -9.38
N VAL A 243 -49.93 3.52 -10.47
CA VAL A 243 -48.64 2.83 -10.65
C VAL A 243 -47.60 3.38 -9.66
N MET A 244 -47.58 4.69 -9.42
CA MET A 244 -46.69 5.31 -8.43
C MET A 244 -47.04 4.87 -7.01
N ASP A 245 -48.32 4.76 -6.66
CA ASP A 245 -48.77 4.25 -5.36
C ASP A 245 -48.32 2.80 -5.16
N ILE A 246 -48.47 1.95 -6.18
CA ILE A 246 -48.00 0.56 -6.13
C ILE A 246 -46.49 0.51 -5.93
N LEU A 247 -45.73 1.29 -6.72
CA LEU A 247 -44.27 1.37 -6.59
C LEU A 247 -43.88 1.84 -5.18
N ALA A 248 -44.52 2.88 -4.65
CA ALA A 248 -44.26 3.40 -3.33
C ALA A 248 -44.54 2.36 -2.23
N VAL A 249 -45.68 1.67 -2.30
CA VAL A 249 -46.04 0.60 -1.36
C VAL A 249 -45.02 -0.55 -1.43
N LEU A 250 -44.61 -0.97 -2.63
CA LEU A 250 -43.61 -2.02 -2.80
C LEU A 250 -42.24 -1.61 -2.26
N THR A 251 -41.82 -0.36 -2.48
CA THR A 251 -40.57 0.17 -1.92
C THR A 251 -40.61 0.22 -0.40
N ILE A 252 -41.70 0.71 0.19
CA ILE A 252 -41.87 0.74 1.65
C ILE A 252 -41.87 -0.68 2.22
N ALA A 253 -42.58 -1.61 1.58
CA ALA A 253 -42.60 -3.01 1.99
C ALA A 253 -41.21 -3.66 1.93
N LEU A 254 -40.44 -3.38 0.86
CA LEU A 254 -39.06 -3.85 0.72
C LEU A 254 -38.15 -3.28 1.81
N LEU A 255 -38.28 -1.99 2.12
CA LEU A 255 -37.50 -1.31 3.17
C LEU A 255 -37.81 -1.88 4.57
N ILE A 256 -39.09 -1.94 4.94
CA ILE A 256 -39.53 -2.46 6.24
C ILE A 256 -39.17 -3.95 6.36
N GLY A 257 -39.44 -4.73 5.32
CA GLY A 257 -39.10 -6.15 5.28
C GLY A 257 -37.59 -6.40 5.39
N GLY A 258 -36.78 -5.63 4.66
CA GLY A 258 -35.32 -5.71 4.73
C GLY A 258 -34.77 -5.30 6.09
N TYR A 259 -35.28 -4.20 6.67
CA TYR A 259 -34.90 -3.75 8.00
C TYR A 259 -35.23 -4.81 9.07
N TRP A 260 -36.45 -5.35 9.04
CA TRP A 260 -36.88 -6.37 9.99
C TRP A 260 -36.09 -7.66 9.83
N TYR A 261 -35.88 -8.13 8.60
CA TYR A 261 -35.04 -9.30 8.32
C TYR A 261 -33.61 -9.11 8.86
N GLY A 262 -33.00 -7.95 8.61
CA GLY A 262 -31.67 -7.62 9.13
C GLY A 262 -31.62 -7.64 10.66
N ALA A 263 -32.58 -7.00 11.32
CA ALA A 263 -32.66 -6.95 12.78
C ALA A 263 -32.89 -8.33 13.42
N ALA A 264 -33.69 -9.20 12.79
CA ALA A 264 -33.98 -10.54 13.28
C ALA A 264 -32.83 -11.54 13.02
N THR A 265 -32.16 -11.43 11.86
CA THR A 265 -31.10 -12.36 11.45
C THR A 265 -29.75 -12.01 12.11
N TYR A 266 -29.48 -10.72 12.33
CA TYR A 266 -28.20 -10.23 12.87
C TYR A 266 -28.40 -9.40 14.14
N PRO A 267 -28.89 -9.99 15.25
CA PRO A 267 -29.07 -9.27 16.50
C PRO A 267 -27.70 -8.90 17.10
N GLY A 268 -27.55 -7.65 17.55
CA GLY A 268 -26.36 -7.22 18.30
C GLY A 268 -25.16 -6.78 17.45
N GLY A 269 -25.40 -6.22 16.26
CA GLY A 269 -24.34 -5.61 15.45
C GLY A 269 -23.56 -4.53 16.23
N ILE A 270 -22.24 -4.62 16.21
CA ILE A 270 -21.35 -3.60 16.78
C ILE A 270 -20.97 -2.59 15.69
N PRO A 271 -20.79 -1.30 16.04
CA PRO A 271 -20.29 -0.32 15.08
C PRO A 271 -18.88 -0.68 14.61
N GLN A 272 -18.47 -0.12 13.47
CA GLN A 272 -17.08 -0.26 13.02
C GLN A 272 -16.13 0.25 14.10
N GLN A 273 -15.17 -0.59 14.46
CA GLN A 273 -14.19 -0.26 15.49
C GLN A 273 -13.09 0.58 14.86
N VAL A 274 -12.75 1.70 15.50
CA VAL A 274 -11.61 2.53 15.13
C VAL A 274 -10.81 2.78 16.40
N ILE A 275 -9.57 2.34 16.38
CA ILE A 275 -8.65 2.44 17.52
C ILE A 275 -7.31 2.85 16.94
N ARG A 276 -6.81 4.01 17.34
CA ARG A 276 -5.43 4.44 17.07
C ARG A 276 -4.68 4.40 18.38
N PHE A 277 -3.44 3.93 18.35
CA PHE A 277 -2.61 3.91 19.55
C PHE A 277 -1.15 4.08 19.17
N GLU A 278 -0.38 4.54 20.14
CA GLU A 278 1.08 4.57 20.06
C GLU A 278 1.59 3.14 20.32
N PRO A 279 2.31 2.52 19.36
CA PRO A 279 2.88 1.20 19.59
C PRO A 279 3.84 1.23 20.79
N PRO A 280 4.01 0.11 21.51
CA PRO A 280 5.08 0.01 22.50
C PRO A 280 6.42 0.36 21.85
N LYS A 281 7.36 0.97 22.57
CA LYS A 281 8.71 1.19 22.04
C LYS A 281 9.37 -0.17 21.76
N ALA A 282 9.94 -0.35 20.56
CA ALA A 282 10.57 -1.60 20.14
C ALA A 282 11.73 -2.00 21.06
N HIS A 283 12.53 -0.99 21.41
CA HIS A 283 13.68 -0.93 22.32
C HIS A 283 14.27 0.48 22.12
N GLU A 284 14.97 1.04 23.10
CA GLU A 284 15.78 2.24 22.82
C GLU A 284 17.06 1.79 22.14
N ASP A 285 17.28 2.25 20.91
CA ASP A 285 18.54 1.99 20.21
C ASP A 285 19.69 2.52 21.06
N PRO A 286 20.71 1.70 21.33
CA PRO A 286 21.86 2.15 22.11
C PRO A 286 22.57 3.27 21.35
N THR A 287 22.67 4.44 21.96
CA THR A 287 23.33 5.61 21.37
C THR A 287 24.80 5.61 21.74
N PHE A 288 25.65 5.12 20.84
CA PHE A 288 27.10 5.12 21.03
C PHE A 288 27.86 5.70 19.84
N VAL A 289 27.19 6.21 18.81
CA VAL A 289 27.83 6.80 17.63
C VAL A 289 27.40 8.25 17.45
N LYS A 290 28.36 9.12 17.13
CA LYS A 290 28.09 10.45 16.56
C LYS A 290 28.72 10.54 15.18
N ILE A 291 27.95 10.99 14.20
CA ILE A 291 28.43 11.20 12.83
C ILE A 291 28.35 12.69 12.51
N LYS A 292 29.38 13.18 11.81
CA LYS A 292 29.35 14.45 11.09
C LYS A 292 29.59 14.19 9.61
N ALA A 293 28.69 14.67 8.78
CA ALA A 293 28.86 14.68 7.33
C ALA A 293 29.27 16.09 6.89
N ASN A 294 30.55 16.42 7.05
CA ASN A 294 31.08 17.77 6.76
C ASN A 294 31.30 18.00 5.26
N GLU A 295 31.34 16.94 4.47
CA GLU A 295 31.57 16.96 3.02
C GLU A 295 30.31 16.57 2.25
N GLN A 296 30.34 16.76 0.93
CA GLN A 296 29.25 16.33 0.04
C GLN A 296 29.42 14.85 -0.34
N ALA A 297 28.29 14.15 -0.50
CA ALA A 297 28.29 12.85 -1.15
C ALA A 297 28.70 13.02 -2.61
N LYS A 298 29.46 12.06 -3.15
CA LYS A 298 29.86 12.05 -4.56
C LYS A 298 29.23 10.88 -5.27
N TYR A 299 28.68 11.12 -6.45
CA TYR A 299 28.23 10.04 -7.32
C TYR A 299 29.04 10.02 -8.60
N ASP A 300 29.80 8.95 -8.81
CA ASP A 300 30.47 8.71 -10.08
C ASP A 300 29.53 7.98 -11.03
N VAL A 301 29.04 8.70 -12.03
CA VAL A 301 28.10 8.19 -13.04
C VAL A 301 28.75 7.11 -13.93
N ALA A 302 30.03 7.23 -14.25
CA ALA A 302 30.71 6.28 -15.14
C ALA A 302 30.97 4.94 -14.43
N GLU A 303 31.28 5.00 -13.14
CA GLU A 303 31.61 3.83 -12.33
C GLU A 303 30.40 3.29 -11.54
N HIS A 304 29.22 3.91 -11.64
CA HIS A 304 28.01 3.58 -10.88
C HIS A 304 28.28 3.52 -9.36
N THR A 305 29.02 4.51 -8.85
CA THR A 305 29.58 4.47 -7.50
C THR A 305 29.17 5.67 -6.66
N LEU A 306 28.47 5.39 -5.56
CA LEU A 306 28.18 6.37 -4.51
C LEU A 306 29.30 6.37 -3.46
N VAL A 307 29.82 7.54 -3.14
CA VAL A 307 30.87 7.76 -2.13
C VAL A 307 30.37 8.73 -1.06
N LEU A 308 30.40 8.28 0.19
CA LEU A 308 29.97 9.04 1.37
C LEU A 308 31.16 9.28 2.32
N PRO A 309 31.78 10.46 2.29
CA PRO A 309 32.77 10.85 3.29
C PRO A 309 32.11 11.26 4.62
N ILE A 310 32.44 10.57 5.71
CA ILE A 310 31.86 10.79 7.04
C ILE A 310 32.95 10.86 8.13
N GLU A 311 32.76 11.73 9.12
CA GLU A 311 33.53 11.73 10.37
C GLU A 311 32.70 11.05 11.45
N VAL A 312 33.25 10.00 12.06
CA VAL A 312 32.55 9.17 13.04
C VAL A 312 33.30 9.21 14.37
N THR A 313 32.58 9.52 15.45
CA THR A 313 33.08 9.43 16.83
C THR A 313 32.38 8.28 17.55
N ASN A 314 33.16 7.35 18.11
CA ASN A 314 32.64 6.35 19.04
C ASN A 314 32.50 6.98 20.44
N THR A 315 31.27 7.05 20.94
CA THR A 315 30.93 7.56 22.27
C THR A 315 30.58 6.45 23.27
N GLY A 316 30.64 5.19 22.83
CA GLY A 316 30.44 4.01 23.67
C GLY A 316 31.73 3.56 24.37
N ASN A 317 31.62 2.39 25.01
CA ASN A 317 32.67 1.83 25.87
C ASN A 317 33.46 0.68 25.22
N THR A 318 33.01 0.18 24.07
CA THR A 318 33.66 -0.91 23.32
C THR A 318 33.96 -0.48 21.89
N ALA A 319 34.90 -1.18 21.23
CA ALA A 319 35.21 -0.90 19.84
C ALA A 319 34.01 -1.21 18.94
N MET A 320 33.85 -0.44 17.86
CA MET A 320 32.74 -0.59 16.92
C MET A 320 33.22 -0.58 15.46
N SER A 321 32.38 -1.08 14.56
CA SER A 321 32.61 -1.05 13.12
C SER A 321 31.32 -0.79 12.35
N VAL A 322 31.45 -0.31 11.11
CA VAL A 322 30.33 -0.20 10.18
C VAL A 322 29.96 -1.59 9.68
N THR A 323 28.69 -1.98 9.82
CA THR A 323 28.19 -3.28 9.37
C THR A 323 27.47 -3.19 8.03
N LEU A 324 26.59 -2.19 7.86
CA LEU A 324 25.88 -1.97 6.61
C LEU A 324 25.46 -0.51 6.43
N PHE A 325 25.15 -0.18 5.19
CA PHE A 325 24.43 1.03 4.80
C PHE A 325 23.13 0.62 4.12
N THR A 326 22.04 1.31 4.45
CA THR A 326 20.76 1.13 3.75
C THR A 326 20.10 2.46 3.43
N THR A 327 19.37 2.48 2.33
CA THR A 327 18.57 3.62 1.90
C THR A 327 17.37 3.13 1.11
N SER A 328 16.18 3.67 1.39
CA SER A 328 14.93 3.23 0.76
C SER A 328 14.78 1.71 0.83
N THR A 329 14.83 1.02 -0.31
CA THR A 329 14.73 -0.45 -0.47
C THR A 329 16.08 -1.15 -0.61
N LEU A 330 17.19 -0.41 -0.63
CA LEU A 330 18.53 -0.91 -0.90
C LEU A 330 19.31 -1.15 0.40
N THR A 331 20.02 -2.28 0.46
CA THR A 331 20.90 -2.64 1.58
C THR A 331 22.27 -3.05 1.03
N PHE A 332 23.34 -2.48 1.59
CA PHE A 332 24.73 -2.72 1.24
C PHE A 332 25.49 -3.19 2.50
N MET A 333 25.96 -4.44 2.53
CA MET A 333 26.64 -4.99 3.70
C MET A 333 28.17 -4.90 3.55
N ASN A 334 28.89 -4.60 4.64
CA ASN A 334 30.36 -4.48 4.60
C ASN A 334 31.04 -5.84 4.36
N ASN A 335 30.50 -6.89 4.97
CA ASN A 335 31.00 -8.27 4.92
C ASN A 335 30.23 -9.17 3.93
N ALA A 336 29.55 -8.60 2.92
CA ALA A 336 28.86 -9.37 1.91
C ALA A 336 29.83 -10.32 1.16
N SER A 337 29.58 -11.63 1.24
CA SER A 337 30.20 -12.63 0.35
C SER A 337 29.51 -12.70 -1.01
N GLU A 338 28.20 -12.43 -1.02
CA GLU A 338 27.34 -12.30 -2.20
C GLU A 338 26.37 -11.12 -1.98
N GLY A 339 25.94 -10.46 -3.06
CA GLY A 339 25.06 -9.30 -3.01
C GLY A 339 25.78 -7.96 -2.92
N ARG A 340 25.04 -6.91 -2.54
CA ARG A 340 25.52 -5.52 -2.61
C ARG A 340 26.43 -5.19 -1.44
N ARG A 341 27.54 -4.53 -1.73
CA ARG A 341 28.60 -4.28 -0.75
C ARG A 341 28.83 -2.80 -0.50
N VAL A 342 29.04 -2.44 0.76
CA VAL A 342 29.64 -1.15 1.14
C VAL A 342 31.11 -1.38 1.47
N ILE A 343 32.00 -0.67 0.78
CA ILE A 343 33.43 -0.67 1.06
C ILE A 343 33.71 0.46 2.04
N VAL A 344 34.31 0.12 3.19
CA VAL A 344 34.63 1.07 4.25
C VAL A 344 36.13 1.34 4.26
N GLU A 345 36.56 2.59 4.14
CA GLU A 345 37.97 2.96 4.15
C GLU A 345 38.27 4.06 5.18
N PRO A 346 39.18 3.85 6.14
CA PRO A 346 39.84 2.57 6.46
C PRO A 346 38.88 1.56 7.11
N ASN A 347 38.95 0.28 6.71
CA ASN A 347 38.15 -0.80 7.33
C ASN A 347 38.77 -1.29 8.64
N VAL A 348 38.74 -0.44 9.66
CA VAL A 348 39.32 -0.72 10.98
C VAL A 348 38.31 -0.43 12.07
N ALA A 349 38.46 -1.10 13.21
CA ALA A 349 37.67 -0.80 14.39
C ALA A 349 37.88 0.65 14.86
N ILE A 350 36.83 1.26 15.38
CA ILE A 350 36.81 2.59 15.98
C ILE A 350 36.72 2.40 17.49
N PHE A 351 37.76 2.75 18.22
CA PHE A 351 37.85 2.55 19.66
C PHE A 351 37.05 3.60 20.44
N PRO A 352 36.73 3.35 21.72
CA PRO A 352 36.02 4.31 22.57
C PRO A 352 36.66 5.70 22.57
N ASN A 353 35.84 6.74 22.43
CA ASN A 353 36.21 8.16 22.33
C ASN A 353 37.10 8.52 21.12
N GLU A 354 37.35 7.58 20.22
CA GLU A 354 38.09 7.83 18.99
C GLU A 354 37.20 8.48 17.94
N THR A 355 37.74 9.45 17.21
CA THR A 355 37.11 10.03 16.02
C THR A 355 37.91 9.63 14.78
N LYS A 356 37.24 9.07 13.78
CA LYS A 356 37.84 8.69 12.49
C LYS A 356 37.07 9.26 11.32
N SER A 357 37.80 9.72 10.31
CA SER A 357 37.25 9.96 8.98
C SER A 357 37.17 8.62 8.24
N LEU A 358 35.98 8.28 7.75
CA LEU A 358 35.70 7.09 6.96
C LEU A 358 35.13 7.51 5.60
N THR A 359 35.45 6.73 4.58
CA THR A 359 34.83 6.80 3.27
C THR A 359 34.01 5.54 3.06
N LEU A 360 32.71 5.67 2.81
CA LEU A 360 31.85 4.57 2.42
C LEU A 360 31.64 4.60 0.90
N SER A 361 32.04 3.55 0.20
CA SER A 361 31.94 3.44 -1.26
C SER A 361 31.04 2.28 -1.66
N MET A 362 30.02 2.54 -2.48
CA MET A 362 29.03 1.55 -2.92
C MET A 362 28.91 1.58 -4.44
N ARG A 363 29.52 0.59 -5.10
CA ARG A 363 29.53 0.44 -6.55
C ARG A 363 28.51 -0.61 -6.98
N ASP A 364 27.44 -0.19 -7.66
CA ASP A 364 26.35 -1.07 -8.08
C ASP A 364 25.45 -0.38 -9.11
N SER A 365 25.05 -1.06 -10.19
CA SER A 365 24.15 -0.50 -11.21
C SER A 365 22.71 -0.28 -10.69
N VAL A 366 22.39 -0.82 -9.52
CA VAL A 366 21.08 -0.62 -8.88
C VAL A 366 20.75 0.85 -8.65
N TRP A 367 21.77 1.70 -8.49
CA TRP A 367 21.57 3.13 -8.28
C TRP A 367 20.81 3.77 -9.44
N GLU A 368 21.09 3.36 -10.68
CA GLU A 368 20.34 3.75 -11.87
C GLU A 368 19.07 2.91 -12.07
N GLU A 369 19.16 1.59 -11.91
CA GLU A 369 18.04 0.67 -12.18
C GLU A 369 16.82 0.97 -11.29
N GLU A 370 17.05 1.38 -10.04
CA GLU A 370 16.04 1.80 -9.08
C GLU A 370 15.86 3.33 -9.01
N ARG A 371 16.56 4.08 -9.87
CA ARG A 371 16.53 5.54 -9.99
C ARG A 371 16.79 6.25 -8.66
N MET A 372 17.77 5.78 -7.91
CA MET A 372 18.03 6.22 -6.54
C MET A 372 18.93 7.45 -6.44
N MET A 373 19.55 7.90 -7.54
CA MET A 373 20.29 9.17 -7.54
C MET A 373 19.36 10.34 -7.92
N PRO A 374 19.16 11.33 -7.03
CA PRO A 374 18.23 12.45 -7.20
C PRO A 374 18.80 13.54 -8.14
N ILE A 375 19.55 13.17 -9.17
CA ILE A 375 20.15 14.11 -10.11
C ILE A 375 19.04 14.74 -10.95
N GLY A 376 18.86 16.06 -10.83
CA GLY A 376 17.79 16.80 -11.49
C GLY A 376 16.47 16.88 -10.72
N GLU A 377 16.38 16.27 -9.53
CA GLU A 377 15.20 16.39 -8.65
C GLU A 377 15.23 17.70 -7.84
N ALA A 378 14.09 18.05 -7.22
CA ALA A 378 13.94 19.26 -6.42
C ALA A 378 14.93 19.34 -5.24
N LEU A 379 15.43 18.20 -4.76
CA LEU A 379 16.44 18.12 -3.72
C LEU A 379 17.54 17.10 -4.08
N MET A 380 18.70 17.61 -4.48
CA MET A 380 19.89 16.80 -4.75
C MET A 380 20.62 16.42 -3.46
N SER A 381 20.06 15.45 -2.73
CA SER A 381 20.70 14.92 -1.52
C SER A 381 20.49 13.42 -1.37
N VAL A 382 21.53 12.72 -0.95
CA VAL A 382 21.45 11.31 -0.58
C VAL A 382 21.17 11.21 0.90
N THR A 383 20.27 10.30 1.27
CA THR A 383 19.93 10.01 2.66
C THR A 383 19.93 8.52 2.87
N GLY A 384 20.34 8.07 4.04
CA GLY A 384 20.32 6.66 4.41
C GLY A 384 20.69 6.46 5.86
N THR A 385 20.66 5.21 6.29
CA THR A 385 21.04 4.81 7.65
C THR A 385 22.33 3.99 7.59
N VAL A 386 23.33 4.45 8.33
CA VAL A 386 24.57 3.68 8.57
C VAL A 386 24.37 2.93 9.88
N ILE A 387 24.59 1.61 9.85
CA ILE A 387 24.51 0.77 11.04
C ILE A 387 25.91 0.47 11.54
N PHE A 388 26.12 0.74 12.83
CA PHE A 388 27.34 0.37 13.55
C PHE A 388 27.02 -0.75 14.51
N GLU A 389 27.94 -1.69 14.66
CA GLU A 389 27.86 -2.75 15.65
C GLU A 389 29.08 -2.69 16.56
N ASN A 390 28.86 -2.82 17.87
CA ASN A 390 29.94 -2.89 18.85
C ASN A 390 30.30 -4.35 19.18
N GLN A 391 31.35 -4.56 19.98
CA GLN A 391 31.79 -5.91 20.36
C GLN A 391 30.77 -6.70 21.21
N GLU A 392 29.76 -6.04 21.75
CA GLU A 392 28.67 -6.67 22.53
C GLU A 392 27.51 -7.10 21.63
N GLY A 393 27.59 -6.85 20.31
CA GLY A 393 26.53 -7.16 19.34
C GLY A 393 25.39 -6.13 19.33
N GLN A 394 25.56 -4.99 20.00
CA GLN A 394 24.59 -3.91 19.99
C GLN A 394 24.72 -3.11 18.70
N LYS A 395 23.57 -2.80 18.08
CA LYS A 395 23.51 -2.02 16.83
C LYS A 395 23.02 -0.60 17.11
N ASN A 396 23.68 0.39 16.50
CA ASN A 396 23.22 1.79 16.51
C ASN A 396 22.91 2.22 15.07
N LEU A 397 21.66 2.64 14.84
CA LEU A 397 21.16 3.08 13.53
C LEU A 397 21.26 4.61 13.41
N VAL A 398 22.24 5.10 12.65
CA VAL A 398 22.47 6.54 12.49
C VAL A 398 22.05 7.02 11.11
N THR A 399 21.08 7.93 11.08
CA THR A 399 20.64 8.59 9.84
C THR A 399 21.66 9.61 9.38
N ILE A 400 22.01 9.58 8.10
CA ILE A 400 22.85 10.58 7.45
C ILE A 400 22.13 11.17 6.25
N GLN A 401 22.28 12.47 6.05
CA GLN A 401 21.83 13.19 4.86
C GLN A 401 22.97 14.09 4.38
N MET A 402 23.26 14.02 3.09
CA MET A 402 24.38 14.73 2.48
C MET A 402 23.92 15.34 1.15
N PRO A 403 24.24 16.62 0.86
CA PRO A 403 24.10 17.15 -0.48
C PRO A 403 24.89 16.28 -1.47
N LEU A 404 24.31 16.05 -2.65
CA LEU A 404 24.91 15.20 -3.68
C LEU A 404 25.65 16.04 -4.73
N ASN A 405 26.88 15.63 -5.03
CA ASN A 405 27.69 16.15 -6.12
C ASN A 405 27.97 15.06 -7.16
N PRO A 406 27.25 15.03 -8.30
CA PRO A 406 27.48 14.04 -9.35
C PRO A 406 28.69 14.41 -10.23
N SER A 407 29.42 13.40 -10.74
CA SER A 407 30.53 13.61 -11.67
C SER A 407 30.08 14.09 -13.06
N SER A 408 28.83 13.78 -13.44
CA SER A 408 28.19 14.23 -14.67
C SER A 408 26.68 14.39 -14.48
N PHE A 409 26.09 15.37 -15.17
CA PHE A 409 24.64 15.54 -15.24
C PHE A 409 24.05 14.92 -16.52
N THR A 410 24.80 14.95 -17.63
CA THR A 410 24.32 14.55 -18.95
C THR A 410 24.38 13.05 -19.17
N ASP A 411 25.32 12.38 -18.53
CA ASP A 411 25.59 10.96 -18.77
C ASP A 411 24.77 10.05 -17.84
N TYR A 412 24.01 10.64 -16.91
CA TYR A 412 23.15 9.90 -16.00
C TYR A 412 21.89 9.44 -16.74
N ALA A 413 21.77 8.14 -17.00
CA ALA A 413 20.63 7.55 -17.71
C ALA A 413 19.28 7.83 -17.01
N GLY A 414 19.28 8.07 -15.69
CA GLY A 414 18.08 8.47 -14.95
C GLY A 414 17.57 9.87 -15.27
N ALA A 415 18.40 10.76 -15.86
CA ALA A 415 18.01 12.13 -16.23
C ALA A 415 17.22 12.21 -17.55
N ALA A 416 17.20 11.15 -18.38
CA ALA A 416 16.60 11.16 -19.72
C ALA A 416 15.06 11.28 -19.77
N TYR A 417 14.41 11.55 -18.62
CA TYR A 417 12.97 11.66 -18.48
C TYR A 417 12.50 13.07 -18.05
N PHE A 418 13.40 14.05 -18.07
CA PHE A 418 13.10 15.47 -17.92
C PHE A 418 13.28 16.24 -19.23
#